data_AF-A0A3N4IM32-F1
#
_entry.id   AF-A0A3N4IM32-F1
#
_cell.length_a   1.000
_cell.length_b   1.000
_cell.length_c   1.000
_cell.angle_alpha   90.00
_cell.angle_beta   90.00
_cell.angle_gamma   90.00
#
_symmetry.space_group_name_H-M   'P 1'
#
loop_
_entity.id
_entity.type
_entity.pdbx_description
1 polymer ?
#
loop_
_entity_poly.entity_id
_entity_poly.type
_entity_poly.pdbx_seq_one_letter_code
_entity_poly.pdbx_strand_id
1 'polypeptide(L)'
;MHPTLRRLAASHNFPAPFSPTGLTGVLTHPLPRTTLIALYTQTLSLLSSLPSTSVYRTSTEALTRKRLAAVESVKPYGWAEYEAKLASIKKRYGLEGAEKKGDVSLAIAAAQMREVIREIKEEVHPEEEAMIKNLEGQEKFWDRVLGDVSTEAAKAADKASKEQLFETLKEIPREPPLSRGQIHQIEEKIAGGLIEEIIHQGMEEIKVIEAMKEYKPWEDLEETAPEGQWVYFERK
;
A
#
# COMPACT_ATOMS: atom_id res chain seq x y z
N MET A 1 -7.93 -20.94 7.74
CA MET A 1 -9.05 -21.11 6.79
C MET A 1 -8.54 -20.67 5.43
N HIS A 2 -8.39 -21.58 4.46
CA HIS A 2 -7.93 -21.19 3.13
C HIS A 2 -9.13 -20.71 2.29
N PRO A 3 -9.02 -19.61 1.52
CA PRO A 3 -10.14 -19.05 0.77
C PRO A 3 -10.44 -19.97 -0.43
N THR A 4 -11.53 -20.73 -0.34
CA THR A 4 -11.92 -21.76 -1.31
C THR A 4 -12.63 -21.19 -2.56
N LEU A 5 -13.20 -19.98 -2.48
CA LEU A 5 -14.05 -19.43 -3.56
C LEU A 5 -13.25 -18.81 -4.73
N ARG A 6 -12.10 -18.16 -4.48
CA ARG A 6 -11.24 -17.63 -5.57
C ARG A 6 -10.74 -18.73 -6.52
N ARG A 7 -10.62 -19.96 -6.01
CA ARG A 7 -10.27 -21.15 -6.80
C ARG A 7 -11.40 -21.67 -7.69
N LEU A 8 -12.67 -21.40 -7.36
CA LEU A 8 -13.83 -21.94 -8.08
C LEU A 8 -14.29 -21.07 -9.25
N ALA A 9 -14.00 -19.76 -9.25
CA ALA A 9 -14.22 -18.84 -10.39
C ALA A 9 -13.18 -19.05 -11.52
N ALA A 10 -12.93 -20.32 -11.87
CA ALA A 10 -11.67 -20.85 -12.40
C ALA A 10 -11.42 -20.72 -13.91
N SER A 11 -12.12 -19.86 -14.67
CA SER A 11 -11.98 -19.87 -16.14
C SER A 11 -10.76 -19.10 -16.69
N HIS A 12 -10.15 -18.19 -15.92
CA HIS A 12 -9.06 -17.32 -16.38
C HIS A 12 -7.81 -17.38 -15.48
N ASN A 13 -6.61 -17.37 -16.07
CA ASN A 13 -5.32 -17.41 -15.34
C ASN A 13 -5.02 -16.13 -14.54
N PHE A 14 -5.64 -15.03 -14.92
CA PHE A 14 -5.56 -13.72 -14.25
C PHE A 14 -6.89 -13.41 -13.57
N PRO A 15 -6.89 -12.83 -12.36
CA PRO A 15 -8.11 -12.29 -11.78
C PRO A 15 -8.60 -11.12 -12.64
N ALA A 16 -9.88 -11.11 -12.98
CA ALA A 16 -10.49 -9.93 -13.60
C ALA A 16 -10.55 -8.81 -12.54
N PRO A 17 -10.17 -7.57 -12.87
CA PRO A 17 -10.37 -6.43 -11.98
C PRO A 17 -11.82 -6.35 -11.49
N PHE A 18 -12.02 -5.94 -10.24
CA PHE A 18 -13.34 -5.73 -9.63
C PHE A 18 -14.26 -6.96 -9.57
N SER A 19 -13.75 -8.15 -9.84
CA SER A 19 -14.48 -9.38 -9.62
C SER A 19 -14.65 -9.66 -8.11
N PRO A 20 -15.76 -10.31 -7.70
CA PRO A 20 -15.99 -10.65 -6.30
C PRO A 20 -14.96 -11.69 -5.83
N THR A 21 -14.33 -11.42 -4.69
CA THR A 21 -13.31 -12.31 -4.09
C THR A 21 -13.92 -13.49 -3.31
N GLY A 22 -15.22 -13.42 -3.02
CA GLY A 22 -15.92 -14.32 -2.09
C GLY A 22 -16.10 -13.73 -0.69
N LEU A 23 -15.52 -12.55 -0.42
CA LEU A 23 -15.82 -11.73 0.76
C LEU A 23 -16.70 -10.55 0.37
N THR A 24 -17.76 -10.29 1.14
CA THR A 24 -18.68 -9.18 0.89
C THR A 24 -17.93 -7.84 1.03
N GLY A 25 -18.05 -6.98 0.01
CA GLY A 25 -17.43 -5.67 0.00
C GLY A 25 -15.92 -5.66 -0.30
N VAL A 26 -15.31 -6.81 -0.59
CA VAL A 26 -13.90 -6.91 -1.01
C VAL A 26 -13.83 -7.38 -2.45
N LEU A 27 -13.52 -6.45 -3.35
CA LEU A 27 -13.36 -6.70 -4.78
C LEU A 27 -11.89 -6.93 -5.12
N THR A 28 -11.62 -7.70 -6.17
CA THR A 28 -10.25 -7.96 -6.61
C THR A 28 -9.55 -6.68 -7.06
N HIS A 29 -8.38 -6.43 -6.50
CA HIS A 29 -7.58 -5.26 -6.83
C HIS A 29 -6.82 -5.49 -8.16
N PRO A 30 -6.78 -4.51 -9.09
CA PRO A 30 -6.11 -4.70 -10.39
C PRO A 30 -4.58 -4.75 -10.30
N LEU A 31 -3.97 -3.90 -9.47
CA LEU A 31 -2.51 -3.78 -9.32
C LEU A 31 -2.03 -3.98 -7.87
N PRO A 32 -2.26 -5.15 -7.25
CA PRO A 32 -2.05 -5.31 -5.80
C PRO A 32 -0.59 -5.21 -5.37
N ARG A 33 0.36 -5.63 -6.22
CA ARG A 33 1.80 -5.60 -5.89
C ARG A 33 2.35 -4.18 -5.79
N THR A 34 2.09 -3.34 -6.80
CA THR A 34 2.49 -1.93 -6.79
C THR A 34 1.92 -1.22 -5.56
N THR A 35 0.64 -1.43 -5.28
CA THR A 35 -0.06 -0.87 -4.14
C THR A 35 0.59 -1.27 -2.82
N LEU A 36 0.89 -2.57 -2.61
CA LEU A 36 1.53 -3.05 -1.39
C LEU A 36 2.94 -2.50 -1.21
N ILE A 37 3.74 -2.44 -2.29
CA ILE A 37 5.08 -1.86 -2.24
C ILE A 37 4.98 -0.40 -1.78
N ALA A 38 4.07 0.38 -2.39
CA ALA A 38 3.87 1.77 -2.02
C ALA A 38 3.48 1.94 -0.54
N LEU A 39 2.47 1.19 -0.08
CA LEU A 39 2.04 1.22 1.32
C LEU A 39 3.20 0.92 2.25
N TYR A 40 3.92 -0.18 2.05
CA TYR A 40 5.02 -0.56 2.93
C TYR A 40 6.19 0.42 2.90
N THR A 41 6.53 0.99 1.73
CA THR A 41 7.54 2.05 1.68
C THR A 41 7.11 3.30 2.44
N GLN A 42 5.83 3.68 2.35
CA GLN A 42 5.29 4.79 3.12
C GLN A 42 5.29 4.49 4.61
N THR A 43 4.84 3.30 5.01
CA THR A 43 4.85 2.85 6.41
C THR A 43 6.26 2.95 6.98
N LEU A 44 7.29 2.46 6.27
CA LEU A 44 8.69 2.57 6.71
C LEU A 44 9.16 4.03 6.81
N SER A 45 8.75 4.89 5.87
CA SER A 45 9.03 6.33 5.92
C SER A 45 8.39 6.97 7.16
N LEU A 46 7.12 6.70 7.43
CA LEU A 46 6.40 7.24 8.58
C LEU A 46 6.94 6.71 9.92
N LEU A 47 7.30 5.43 10.00
CA LEU A 47 7.93 4.83 11.18
C LEU A 47 9.28 5.47 11.51
N SER A 48 10.00 6.00 10.52
CA SER A 48 11.29 6.67 10.75
C SER A 48 11.18 7.90 11.65
N SER A 49 10.00 8.54 11.69
CA SER A 49 9.71 9.70 12.55
C SER A 49 9.38 9.36 14.01
N LEU A 50 9.15 8.07 14.32
CA LEU A 50 8.95 7.60 15.70
C LEU A 50 10.30 7.36 16.39
N PRO A 51 10.41 7.38 17.72
CA PRO A 51 11.68 7.09 18.40
C PRO A 51 12.10 5.62 18.22
N SER A 52 13.40 5.37 18.07
CA SER A 52 13.97 4.01 17.92
C SER A 52 13.82 3.12 19.16
N THR A 53 13.57 3.72 20.32
CA THR A 53 13.29 3.01 21.59
C THR A 53 11.90 2.40 21.63
N SER A 54 10.98 2.86 20.77
CA SER A 54 9.61 2.35 20.73
C SER A 54 9.59 0.89 20.27
N VAL A 55 9.02 0.02 21.12
CA VAL A 55 8.79 -1.39 20.78
C VAL A 55 7.88 -1.51 19.56
N TYR A 56 6.87 -0.63 19.47
CA TYR A 56 5.97 -0.57 18.32
C TYR A 56 6.73 -0.31 17.02
N ARG A 57 7.63 0.69 17.00
CA ARG A 57 8.44 0.97 15.80
C ARG A 57 9.26 -0.24 15.38
N THR A 58 9.95 -0.87 16.33
CA THR A 58 10.84 -2.01 16.03
C THR A 58 10.05 -3.21 15.48
N SER A 59 8.92 -3.55 16.10
CA SER A 59 8.10 -4.70 15.67
C SER A 59 7.43 -4.46 14.32
N THR A 60 6.89 -3.26 14.10
CA THR A 60 6.23 -2.88 12.83
C THR A 60 7.22 -2.74 11.69
N GLU A 61 8.42 -2.19 11.93
CA GLU A 61 9.49 -2.15 10.91
C GLU A 61 9.89 -3.58 10.50
N ALA A 62 10.10 -4.48 11.46
CA ALA A 62 10.47 -5.87 11.16
C ALA A 62 9.38 -6.60 10.37
N LEU A 63 8.11 -6.44 10.77
CA LEU A 63 6.96 -7.02 10.06
C LEU A 63 6.83 -6.46 8.64
N THR A 64 6.92 -5.14 8.48
CA THR A 64 6.76 -4.45 7.20
C THR A 64 7.87 -4.83 6.24
N ARG A 65 9.13 -4.88 6.69
CA ARG A 65 10.27 -5.33 5.87
C ARG A 65 10.10 -6.78 5.41
N LYS A 66 9.66 -7.67 6.30
CA LYS A 66 9.38 -9.08 5.95
C LYS A 66 8.30 -9.18 4.87
N ARG A 67 7.20 -8.43 5.02
CA ARG A 67 6.09 -8.42 4.04
C ARG A 67 6.53 -7.80 2.71
N LEU A 68 7.28 -6.70 2.73
CA LEU A 68 7.84 -6.08 1.53
C LEU A 68 8.74 -7.05 0.75
N ALA A 69 9.67 -7.72 1.43
CA ALA A 69 10.54 -8.73 0.80
C ALA A 69 9.74 -9.89 0.17
N ALA A 70 8.64 -10.31 0.81
CA ALA A 70 7.76 -11.33 0.25
C ALA A 70 7.08 -10.85 -1.06
N VAL A 71 6.60 -9.61 -1.10
CA VAL A 71 5.98 -9.01 -2.30
C VAL A 71 7.01 -8.82 -3.43
N GLU A 72 8.21 -8.31 -3.11
CA GLU A 72 9.27 -8.08 -4.09
C GLU A 72 9.83 -9.37 -4.70
N SER A 73 9.78 -10.47 -3.94
CA SER A 73 10.25 -11.78 -4.42
C SER A 73 9.42 -12.36 -5.57
N VAL A 74 8.18 -11.87 -5.77
CA VAL A 74 7.27 -12.35 -6.81
C VAL A 74 7.14 -11.31 -7.91
N LYS A 75 7.64 -11.65 -9.10
CA LYS A 75 7.61 -10.78 -10.29
C LYS A 75 6.58 -11.31 -11.31
N PRO A 76 5.76 -10.44 -11.95
CA PRO A 76 4.79 -10.82 -12.95
C PRO A 76 5.46 -11.29 -14.25
N TYR A 77 4.68 -11.91 -15.13
CA TYR A 77 5.15 -12.24 -16.47
C TYR A 77 5.43 -10.95 -17.27
N GLY A 78 6.48 -10.95 -18.10
CA GLY A 78 6.87 -9.76 -18.88
C GLY A 78 7.55 -8.65 -18.06
N TRP A 79 7.97 -8.93 -16.82
CA TRP A 79 8.60 -7.92 -15.96
C TRP A 79 9.87 -7.28 -16.56
N ALA A 80 10.68 -8.06 -17.28
CA ALA A 80 11.92 -7.56 -17.89
C ALA A 80 11.66 -6.45 -18.93
N GLU A 81 10.61 -6.58 -19.73
CA GLU A 81 10.22 -5.56 -20.71
C GLU A 81 9.68 -4.30 -20.03
N TYR A 82 8.87 -4.49 -18.99
CA TYR A 82 8.37 -3.39 -18.17
C TYR A 82 9.52 -2.61 -17.52
N GLU A 83 10.49 -3.31 -16.94
CA GLU A 83 11.68 -2.71 -16.32
C GLU A 83 12.54 -1.95 -17.34
N ALA A 84 12.72 -2.51 -18.54
CA ALA A 84 13.43 -1.82 -19.63
C ALA A 84 12.71 -0.53 -20.08
N LYS A 85 11.37 -0.56 -20.19
CA LYS A 85 10.56 0.63 -20.50
C LYS A 85 10.65 1.66 -19.38
N LEU A 86 10.57 1.23 -18.13
CA LEU A 86 10.70 2.13 -16.98
C LEU A 86 12.10 2.76 -16.92
N ALA A 87 13.15 1.98 -17.20
CA ALA A 87 14.52 2.47 -17.25
C ALA A 87 14.73 3.49 -18.38
N SER A 88 14.17 3.25 -19.57
CA SER A 88 14.26 4.22 -20.67
C SER A 88 13.51 5.52 -20.36
N ILE A 89 12.36 5.45 -19.69
CA ILE A 89 11.64 6.62 -19.17
C ILE A 89 12.51 7.36 -18.14
N LYS A 90 13.00 6.66 -17.10
CA LYS A 90 13.86 7.25 -16.06
C LYS A 90 15.08 7.96 -16.68
N LYS A 91 15.70 7.36 -17.69
CA LYS A 91 16.82 7.95 -18.43
C LYS A 91 16.42 9.21 -19.19
N ARG A 92 15.30 9.17 -19.94
CA ARG A 92 14.79 10.32 -20.70
C ARG A 92 14.55 11.54 -19.80
N TYR A 93 14.09 11.32 -18.59
CA TYR A 93 13.75 12.38 -17.63
C TYR A 93 14.84 12.65 -16.57
N GLY A 94 16.02 12.02 -16.68
CA GLY A 94 17.12 12.25 -15.74
C GLY A 94 16.84 11.80 -14.30
N LEU A 95 15.94 10.84 -14.10
CA LEU A 95 15.57 10.28 -12.79
C LEU A 95 16.49 9.14 -12.34
N GLU A 96 17.61 8.91 -13.04
CA GLU A 96 18.60 7.88 -12.73
C GLU A 96 19.26 8.19 -11.36
N GLY A 97 19.05 7.32 -10.37
CA GLY A 97 19.61 7.46 -9.02
C GLY A 97 18.61 7.89 -7.93
N ALA A 98 17.40 8.32 -8.30
CA ALA A 98 16.34 8.63 -7.34
C ALA A 98 15.72 7.38 -6.67
N GLU A 99 16.17 6.17 -7.07
CA GLU A 99 15.80 4.88 -6.47
C GLU A 99 16.22 4.76 -5.00
N LYS A 100 17.29 5.47 -4.59
CA LYS A 100 17.82 5.38 -3.22
C LYS A 100 16.90 5.97 -2.15
N LYS A 101 15.87 6.73 -2.53
CA LYS A 101 14.94 7.37 -1.58
C LYS A 101 13.57 6.69 -1.49
N GLY A 102 13.24 5.71 -2.32
CA GLY A 102 11.87 5.13 -2.34
C GLY A 102 10.76 6.08 -2.84
N ASP A 103 11.04 7.39 -2.91
CA ASP A 103 10.12 8.45 -3.37
C ASP A 103 9.62 8.22 -4.79
N VAL A 104 10.48 7.77 -5.72
CA VAL A 104 10.11 7.57 -7.13
C VAL A 104 9.23 6.35 -7.32
N SER A 105 9.50 5.25 -6.63
CA SER A 105 8.61 4.07 -6.67
C SER A 105 7.23 4.40 -6.12
N LEU A 106 7.17 5.24 -5.09
CA LEU A 106 5.90 5.69 -4.53
C LEU A 106 5.13 6.60 -5.50
N ALA A 107 5.81 7.53 -6.18
CA ALA A 107 5.20 8.40 -7.19
C ALA A 107 4.71 7.62 -8.44
N ILE A 108 5.43 6.58 -8.85
CA ILE A 108 5.00 5.67 -9.91
C ILE A 108 3.73 4.93 -9.48
N ALA A 109 3.73 4.36 -8.27
CA ALA A 109 2.58 3.66 -7.72
C ALA A 109 1.37 4.58 -7.57
N ALA A 110 1.60 5.83 -7.17
CA ALA A 110 0.60 6.88 -7.08
C ALA A 110 -0.11 7.14 -8.40
N ALA A 111 0.66 7.38 -9.45
CA ALA A 111 0.12 7.65 -10.77
C ALA A 111 -0.68 6.45 -11.29
N GLN A 112 -0.15 5.24 -11.16
CA GLN A 112 -0.85 4.03 -11.56
C GLN A 112 -2.15 3.83 -10.78
N MET A 113 -2.14 4.08 -9.46
CA MET A 113 -3.33 3.93 -8.62
C MET A 113 -4.39 5.00 -8.93
N ARG A 114 -4.00 6.25 -9.17
CA ARG A 114 -4.92 7.32 -9.61
C ARG A 114 -5.60 6.96 -10.92
N GLU A 115 -4.85 6.47 -11.90
CA GLU A 115 -5.41 6.03 -13.17
C GLU A 115 -6.39 4.87 -12.99
N VAL A 116 -6.06 3.89 -12.14
CA VAL A 116 -6.98 2.80 -11.80
C VAL A 116 -8.25 3.32 -11.15
N ILE A 117 -8.16 4.22 -10.16
CA ILE A 117 -9.33 4.80 -9.48
C ILE A 117 -10.20 5.57 -10.47
N ARG A 118 -9.60 6.33 -11.39
CA ARG A 118 -10.31 7.06 -12.44
C ARG A 118 -11.10 6.11 -13.34
N GLU A 119 -10.49 5.02 -13.80
CA GLU A 119 -11.18 4.00 -14.59
C GLU A 119 -12.33 3.35 -13.84
N ILE A 120 -12.15 3.04 -12.55
CA ILE A 120 -13.23 2.49 -11.71
C ILE A 120 -14.41 3.46 -11.65
N LYS A 121 -14.15 4.74 -11.43
CA LYS A 121 -15.22 5.75 -11.38
C LYS A 121 -15.98 5.87 -12.69
N GLU A 122 -15.32 5.62 -13.82
CA GLU A 122 -15.94 5.61 -15.15
C GLU A 122 -16.79 4.34 -15.39
N GLU A 123 -16.43 3.21 -14.77
CA GLU A 123 -17.17 1.94 -14.89
C GLU A 123 -18.32 1.76 -13.88
N VAL A 124 -18.25 2.40 -12.71
CA VAL A 124 -19.25 2.26 -11.64
C VAL A 124 -20.55 2.99 -12.01
N HIS A 125 -21.67 2.29 -11.89
CA HIS A 125 -22.99 2.86 -12.16
C HIS A 125 -23.36 3.92 -11.10
N PRO A 126 -24.00 5.05 -11.47
CA PRO A 126 -24.29 6.16 -10.55
C PRO A 126 -25.14 5.80 -9.31
N GLU A 127 -25.85 4.67 -9.35
CA GLU A 127 -26.72 4.20 -8.26
C GLU A 127 -25.94 3.55 -7.10
N GLU A 128 -24.66 3.21 -7.30
CA GLU A 128 -23.81 2.58 -6.28
C GLU A 128 -23.11 3.64 -5.40
N GLU A 129 -23.87 4.57 -4.83
CA GLU A 129 -23.35 5.71 -4.05
C GLU A 129 -22.37 5.31 -2.93
N ALA A 130 -22.63 4.18 -2.26
CA ALA A 130 -21.76 3.67 -1.20
C ALA A 130 -20.38 3.25 -1.73
N MET A 131 -20.32 2.68 -2.94
CA MET A 131 -19.07 2.30 -3.59
C MET A 131 -18.31 3.54 -4.03
N ILE A 132 -19.00 4.51 -4.63
CA ILE A 132 -18.43 5.81 -5.03
C ILE A 132 -17.82 6.52 -3.80
N LYS A 133 -18.54 6.60 -2.69
CA LYS A 133 -18.06 7.24 -1.45
C LYS A 133 -16.84 6.52 -0.87
N ASN A 134 -16.80 5.18 -0.93
CA ASN A 134 -15.64 4.42 -0.50
C ASN A 134 -14.42 4.70 -1.40
N LEU A 135 -14.62 4.71 -2.72
CA LEU A 135 -13.58 5.03 -3.71
C LEU A 135 -13.05 6.45 -3.54
N GLU A 136 -13.90 7.44 -3.28
CA GLU A 136 -13.48 8.80 -2.94
C GLU A 136 -12.68 8.85 -1.64
N GLY A 137 -13.05 8.04 -0.64
CA GLY A 137 -12.28 7.90 0.59
C GLY A 137 -10.89 7.31 0.34
N GLN A 138 -10.81 6.28 -0.51
CA GLN A 138 -9.54 5.70 -0.94
C GLN A 138 -8.70 6.69 -1.74
N GLU A 139 -9.30 7.41 -2.69
CA GLU A 139 -8.62 8.45 -3.47
C GLU A 139 -8.04 9.54 -2.56
N LYS A 140 -8.81 10.04 -1.60
CA LYS A 140 -8.33 11.02 -0.61
C LYS A 140 -7.20 10.46 0.26
N PHE A 141 -7.30 9.19 0.65
CA PHE A 141 -6.22 8.52 1.39
C PHE A 141 -4.95 8.46 0.54
N TRP A 142 -5.06 8.05 -0.72
CA TRP A 142 -3.95 7.97 -1.65
C TRP A 142 -3.38 9.36 -1.96
N ASP A 143 -4.22 10.36 -2.17
CA ASP A 143 -3.79 11.74 -2.36
C ASP A 143 -3.08 12.32 -1.13
N ARG A 144 -3.45 11.91 0.09
CA ARG A 144 -2.72 12.26 1.31
C ARG A 144 -1.38 11.54 1.38
N VAL A 145 -1.41 10.20 1.32
CA VAL A 145 -0.24 9.32 1.42
C VAL A 145 0.82 9.66 0.38
N LEU A 146 0.39 10.00 -0.84
CA LEU A 146 1.26 10.31 -1.97
C LEU A 146 1.49 11.81 -2.10
N GLY A 147 0.57 12.63 -1.59
CA GLY A 147 0.69 14.07 -1.51
C GLY A 147 1.82 14.52 -0.60
N ASP A 148 2.01 13.84 0.55
CA ASP A 148 3.08 14.16 1.50
C ASP A 148 4.48 13.90 0.90
N VAL A 149 4.65 12.80 0.16
CA VAL A 149 5.90 12.52 -0.59
C VAL A 149 6.13 13.53 -1.71
N SER A 150 5.06 14.00 -2.34
CA SER A 150 5.14 15.15 -3.23
C SER A 150 5.47 16.43 -2.48
N THR A 151 4.98 16.71 -1.26
CA THR A 151 5.24 18.01 -0.62
C THR A 151 6.63 18.13 -0.01
N GLU A 152 7.25 17.04 0.47
CA GLU A 152 8.62 17.10 1.00
C GLU A 152 9.68 17.04 -0.11
N ALA A 153 9.46 16.24 -1.17
CA ALA A 153 10.32 16.25 -2.35
C ALA A 153 10.06 17.46 -3.28
N ALA A 154 8.81 17.93 -3.40
CA ALA A 154 8.40 19.04 -4.26
C ALA A 154 8.32 20.40 -3.54
N LYS A 155 8.71 20.50 -2.26
CA LYS A 155 9.19 21.76 -1.69
C LYS A 155 10.59 22.14 -2.20
N ALA A 156 11.33 21.17 -2.75
CA ALA A 156 12.65 21.39 -3.36
C ALA A 156 12.63 21.50 -4.90
N ALA A 157 11.50 21.20 -5.55
CA ALA A 157 11.39 21.16 -7.01
C ALA A 157 10.65 22.39 -7.56
N ASP A 158 11.29 23.07 -8.52
CA ASP A 158 10.74 24.18 -9.29
C ASP A 158 9.39 23.77 -9.95
N LYS A 159 8.49 24.73 -10.16
CA LYS A 159 7.15 24.47 -10.72
C LYS A 159 7.24 23.74 -12.07
N ALA A 160 8.25 24.08 -12.86
CA ALA A 160 8.60 23.41 -14.13
C ALA A 160 8.98 21.93 -13.95
N SER A 161 9.64 21.57 -12.85
CA SER A 161 9.97 20.17 -12.53
C SER A 161 8.73 19.36 -12.18
N LYS A 162 7.71 19.97 -11.55
CA LYS A 162 6.44 19.27 -11.26
C LYS A 162 5.66 18.98 -12.53
N GLU A 163 5.56 19.96 -13.44
CA GLU A 163 4.87 19.80 -14.72
C GLU A 163 5.56 18.74 -15.60
N GLN A 164 6.90 18.74 -15.62
CA GLN A 164 7.69 17.70 -16.28
C GLN A 164 7.50 16.32 -15.64
N LEU A 165 7.45 16.24 -14.30
CA LEU A 165 7.15 15.00 -13.58
C LEU A 165 5.74 14.51 -13.92
N PHE A 166 4.72 15.37 -13.90
CA PHE A 166 3.35 14.98 -14.27
C PHE A 166 3.24 14.50 -15.71
N GLU A 167 3.93 15.13 -16.66
CA GLU A 167 3.96 14.67 -18.04
C GLU A 167 4.70 13.32 -18.16
N THR A 168 5.77 13.14 -17.40
CA THR A 168 6.46 11.85 -17.26
C THR A 168 5.53 10.77 -16.72
N LEU A 169 4.69 11.11 -15.72
CA LEU A 169 3.78 10.17 -15.07
C LEU A 169 2.74 9.61 -16.05
N LYS A 170 2.28 10.40 -17.02
CA LYS A 170 1.36 9.94 -18.08
C LYS A 170 1.99 8.91 -19.01
N GLU A 171 3.31 8.95 -19.20
CA GLU A 171 4.04 8.00 -20.05
C GLU A 171 4.45 6.71 -19.32
N ILE A 172 4.23 6.61 -18.00
CA ILE A 172 4.60 5.41 -17.24
C ILE A 172 3.70 4.24 -17.66
N PRO A 173 4.26 3.14 -18.17
CA PRO A 173 3.48 1.96 -18.49
C PRO A 173 2.86 1.38 -17.23
N ARG A 174 1.72 0.71 -17.35
CA ARG A 174 1.14 -0.04 -16.23
C ARG A 174 1.95 -1.30 -15.95
N GLU A 175 2.05 -1.66 -14.68
CA GLU A 175 2.62 -2.95 -14.29
C GLU A 175 1.78 -4.10 -14.88
N PRO A 176 2.42 -5.15 -15.44
CA PRO A 176 1.70 -6.34 -15.88
C PRO A 176 0.96 -7.02 -14.72
N PRO A 177 -0.27 -7.53 -14.92
CA PRO A 177 -1.05 -8.12 -13.86
C PRO A 177 -0.41 -9.41 -13.32
N LEU A 178 -0.56 -9.66 -12.02
CA LEU A 178 -0.14 -10.91 -11.41
C LEU A 178 -1.11 -12.04 -11.76
N SER A 179 -0.55 -13.22 -12.06
CA SER A 179 -1.35 -14.43 -12.18
C SER A 179 -1.86 -14.90 -10.81
N ARG A 180 -2.93 -15.70 -10.80
CA ARG A 180 -3.49 -16.28 -9.57
C ARG A 180 -2.45 -17.09 -8.78
N GLY A 181 -1.57 -17.83 -9.46
CA GLY A 181 -0.50 -18.59 -8.82
C GLY A 181 0.52 -17.68 -8.12
N GLN A 182 0.90 -16.57 -8.74
CA GLN A 182 1.79 -15.57 -8.14
C GLN A 182 1.14 -14.87 -6.95
N ILE A 183 -0.14 -14.51 -7.05
CA ILE A 183 -0.88 -13.92 -5.92
C ILE A 183 -0.93 -14.90 -4.75
N HIS A 184 -1.24 -16.17 -5.01
CA HIS A 184 -1.28 -17.19 -3.97
C HIS A 184 0.06 -17.38 -3.26
N GLN A 185 1.18 -17.32 -4.00
CA GLN A 185 2.52 -17.37 -3.41
C GLN A 185 2.79 -16.19 -2.46
N ILE A 186 2.29 -14.99 -2.79
CA ILE A 186 2.40 -13.81 -1.90
C ILE A 186 1.55 -14.03 -0.64
N GLU A 187 0.29 -14.46 -0.81
CA GLU A 187 -0.65 -14.73 0.28
C GLU A 187 -0.10 -15.78 1.25
N GLU A 188 0.48 -16.86 0.74
CA GLU A 188 1.08 -17.93 1.54
C GLU A 188 2.32 -17.45 2.32
N LYS A 189 3.20 -16.67 1.68
CA LYS A 189 4.40 -16.12 2.33
C LYS A 189 4.07 -15.14 3.45
N ILE A 190 3.01 -14.33 3.27
CA ILE A 190 2.59 -13.34 4.27
C ILE A 190 1.71 -13.97 5.35
N ALA A 191 0.94 -15.01 5.01
CA ALA A 191 -0.01 -15.70 5.89
C ALA A 191 -1.03 -14.72 6.54
N GLY A 192 -1.51 -13.75 5.76
CA GLY A 192 -2.33 -12.63 6.23
C GLY A 192 -3.76 -12.56 5.68
N GLY A 193 -4.24 -13.60 5.00
CA GLY A 193 -5.52 -13.61 4.28
C GLY A 193 -5.34 -13.38 2.78
N LEU A 194 -6.39 -12.88 2.12
CA LEU A 194 -6.34 -12.49 0.71
C LEU A 194 -5.46 -11.25 0.51
N ILE A 195 -4.86 -11.11 -0.68
CA ILE A 195 -4.00 -9.95 -0.98
C ILE A 195 -4.73 -8.60 -0.82
N GLU A 196 -6.03 -8.58 -1.10
CA GLU A 196 -6.89 -7.41 -0.93
C GLU A 196 -7.08 -7.03 0.55
N GLU A 197 -7.19 -8.01 1.46
CA GLU A 197 -7.24 -7.77 2.90
C GLU A 197 -5.90 -7.26 3.44
N ILE A 198 -4.80 -7.76 2.89
CA ILE A 198 -3.44 -7.32 3.24
C ILE A 198 -3.25 -5.84 2.85
N ILE A 199 -3.81 -5.41 1.71
CA ILE A 199 -3.81 -3.99 1.31
C ILE A 199 -4.57 -3.15 2.34
N HIS A 200 -5.78 -3.58 2.74
CA HIS A 200 -6.54 -2.88 3.77
C HIS A 200 -5.78 -2.80 5.11
N GLN A 201 -5.14 -3.89 5.54
CA GLN A 201 -4.28 -3.88 6.73
C GLN A 201 -3.14 -2.85 6.61
N GLY A 202 -2.49 -2.76 5.45
CA GLY A 202 -1.44 -1.78 5.21
C GLY A 202 -1.94 -0.33 5.26
N MET A 203 -3.16 -0.08 4.78
CA MET A 203 -3.80 1.24 4.87
C MET A 203 -4.16 1.60 6.31
N GLU A 204 -4.71 0.66 7.08
CA GLU A 204 -5.03 0.87 8.49
C GLU A 204 -3.76 1.09 9.33
N GLU A 205 -2.66 0.37 9.03
CA GLU A 205 -1.39 0.56 9.73
C GLU A 205 -0.87 2.00 9.62
N ILE A 206 -1.04 2.65 8.46
CA ILE A 206 -0.68 4.07 8.30
C ILE A 206 -1.50 4.97 9.24
N LYS A 207 -2.81 4.73 9.38
CA LYS A 207 -3.66 5.47 10.32
C LYS A 207 -3.26 5.22 11.77
N VAL A 208 -2.90 3.98 12.10
CA VAL A 208 -2.39 3.65 13.44
C VAL A 208 -1.09 4.42 13.70
N ILE A 209 -0.16 4.49 12.75
CA ILE A 209 1.07 5.28 12.93
C ILE A 209 0.77 6.76 13.18
N GLU A 210 -0.21 7.35 12.50
CA GLU A 210 -0.65 8.73 12.77
C GLU A 210 -1.17 8.87 14.22
N ALA A 211 -2.01 7.95 14.68
CA ALA A 211 -2.49 7.94 16.07
C ALA A 211 -1.35 7.72 17.08
N MET A 212 -0.38 6.85 16.76
CA MET A 212 0.78 6.60 17.61
C MET A 212 1.65 7.85 17.75
N LYS A 213 1.79 8.67 16.69
CA LYS A 213 2.47 9.98 16.75
C LYS A 213 1.77 10.96 17.69
N GLU A 214 0.45 10.95 17.72
CA GLU A 214 -0.36 11.82 18.56
C GLU A 214 -0.32 11.39 20.03
N TYR A 215 -0.63 10.12 20.30
CA TYR A 215 -0.79 9.60 21.67
C TYR A 215 0.50 9.17 22.35
N LYS A 216 1.56 8.90 21.58
CA LYS A 216 2.90 8.54 22.08
C LYS A 216 2.90 7.46 23.20
N PRO A 217 2.26 6.30 23.00
CA PRO A 217 2.10 5.29 24.07
C PRO A 217 3.40 4.56 24.45
N TRP A 218 4.55 4.98 23.91
CA TRP A 218 5.88 4.53 24.33
C TRP A 218 6.45 5.37 25.48
N GLU A 219 5.77 6.44 25.89
CA GLU A 219 6.10 7.21 27.09
C GLU A 219 5.67 6.44 28.35
N ASP A 220 6.16 6.90 29.50
CA ASP A 220 5.79 6.31 30.78
C ASP A 220 4.28 6.46 31.04
N LEU A 221 3.76 5.58 31.88
CA LEU A 221 2.34 5.55 32.23
C LEU A 221 1.91 6.89 32.84
N GLU A 222 0.90 7.54 32.25
CA GLU A 222 0.39 8.84 32.71
C GLU A 222 -0.20 8.75 34.14
N GLU A 223 -0.90 7.66 34.44
CA GLU A 223 -1.50 7.39 35.75
C GLU A 223 -1.13 5.99 36.26
N THR A 224 -0.37 5.92 37.36
CA THR A 224 -0.08 4.64 38.02
C THR A 224 -1.33 4.06 38.68
N ALA A 225 -1.49 2.74 38.61
CA ALA A 225 -2.61 2.05 39.23
C ALA A 225 -2.65 2.29 40.77
N PRO A 226 -3.79 2.66 41.35
CA PRO A 226 -3.96 2.73 42.79
C PRO A 226 -3.73 1.38 43.48
N GLU A 227 -3.27 1.40 44.72
CA GLU A 227 -3.12 0.19 45.52
C GLU A 227 -4.47 -0.56 45.63
N GLY A 228 -4.47 -1.86 45.30
CA GLY A 228 -5.67 -2.70 45.33
C GLY A 228 -6.50 -2.75 44.05
N GLN A 229 -6.26 -1.89 43.05
CA GLN A 229 -7.05 -1.85 41.80
C GLN A 229 -7.05 -3.18 41.02
N TRP A 230 -5.91 -3.85 40.98
CA TRP A 230 -5.70 -5.12 40.25
C TRP A 230 -5.66 -6.35 41.15
N VAL A 231 -6.14 -6.23 42.40
CA VAL A 231 -6.27 -7.37 43.33
C VAL A 231 -7.65 -8.00 43.13
N TYR A 232 -7.66 -9.18 42.51
CA TYR A 232 -8.88 -9.95 42.27
C TYR A 232 -9.14 -11.00 43.37
N PHE A 233 -10.26 -11.73 43.26
CA PHE A 233 -10.60 -12.82 44.15
C PHE A 233 -9.65 -14.03 43.94
N GLU A 234 -8.52 -14.03 44.63
CA GLU A 234 -7.69 -15.23 44.74
C GLU A 234 -8.42 -16.30 45.57
N ARG A 235 -8.42 -17.56 45.10
CA ARG A 235 -8.86 -18.69 45.93
C ARG A 235 -7.80 -18.90 47.01
N LYS A 236 -8.17 -18.59 48.25
CA LYS A 236 -7.40 -19.01 49.44
C LYS A 236 -7.45 -20.52 49.62
#